data_AF-A0A9X0UE46-F1
#
_entry.id   AF-A0A9X0UE46-F1
#
_cell.length_a   1.000
_cell.length_b   1.000
_cell.length_c   1.000
_cell.angle_alpha   90.00
_cell.angle_beta   90.00
_cell.angle_gamma   90.00
#
_symmetry.space_group_name_H-M   'P 1'
#
loop_
_entity.id
_entity.type
_entity.pdbx_description
1 polymer ?
#
loop_
_entity_poly.entity_id
_entity_poly.type
_entity_poly.pdbx_seq_one_letter_code
_entity_poly.pdbx_strand_id
1 'polypeptide(L)'
;MAAPHRRRPPALATVLAGGGVELLQAASLLSQFGRREGRAPVGEGAAPRREVFAYRGVPHLRFPISEVERVEWPADSAVPPVLHSAAFGLLGHHGPLPGWITEEMA
;
A
#
# COMPACT_ATOMS: atom_id res chain seq x y z
N MET A 1 -11.86 30.99 -11.78
CA MET A 1 -12.98 30.05 -11.53
C MET A 1 -12.38 28.79 -10.91
N ALA A 2 -12.34 28.72 -9.57
CA ALA A 2 -11.70 27.61 -8.84
C ALA A 2 -12.69 26.45 -8.72
N ALA A 3 -12.29 25.27 -9.18
CA ALA A 3 -13.09 24.06 -9.05
C ALA A 3 -13.31 23.72 -7.56
N PRO A 4 -14.49 23.23 -7.16
CA PRO A 4 -14.73 22.84 -5.78
C PRO A 4 -13.82 21.65 -5.43
N HIS A 5 -12.77 21.92 -4.65
CA HIS A 5 -11.97 20.89 -3.98
C HIS A 5 -12.91 20.10 -3.06
N ARG A 6 -13.42 18.96 -3.53
CA ARG A 6 -14.15 18.01 -2.69
C ARG A 6 -13.17 17.47 -1.66
N ARG A 7 -13.19 18.04 -0.45
CA ARG A 7 -12.50 17.49 0.71
C ARG A 7 -12.97 16.05 0.92
N ARG A 8 -11.97 15.16 0.95
CA ARG A 8 -12.05 13.72 1.22
C ARG A 8 -13.03 13.40 2.36
N PRO A 9 -13.75 12.27 2.34
CA PRO A 9 -14.49 11.82 3.50
C PRO A 9 -13.48 11.51 4.64
N PRO A 10 -13.52 12.24 5.76
CA PRO A 10 -12.54 12.10 6.85
C PRO A 10 -12.50 10.68 7.43
N ALA A 11 -13.59 9.92 7.29
CA ALA A 11 -13.71 8.56 7.80
C ALA A 11 -12.69 7.58 7.19
N LEU A 12 -12.37 7.65 5.89
CA LEU A 12 -11.50 6.62 5.28
C LEU A 12 -10.05 6.74 5.74
N ALA A 13 -9.53 7.96 5.77
CA ALA A 13 -8.17 8.20 6.25
C ALA A 13 -8.04 7.82 7.73
N THR A 14 -9.06 8.12 8.55
CA THR A 14 -9.11 7.72 9.95
C THR A 14 -9.16 6.21 10.13
N VAL A 15 -10.00 5.50 9.35
CA VAL A 15 -10.10 4.03 9.40
C VAL A 15 -8.78 3.38 9.01
N LEU A 16 -8.15 3.85 7.93
CA LEU A 16 -6.88 3.28 7.46
C LEU A 16 -5.67 3.70 8.32
N ALA A 17 -5.78 4.79 9.09
CA ALA A 17 -4.77 5.18 10.06
C ALA A 17 -4.81 4.36 11.36
N GLY A 18 -5.92 3.67 11.63
CA GLY A 18 -6.10 2.83 12.83
C GLY A 18 -5.27 1.54 12.83
N GLY A 19 -4.67 1.15 11.70
CA GLY A 19 -3.92 -0.10 11.55
C GLY A 19 -4.80 -1.36 11.52
N GLY A 20 -4.18 -2.53 11.35
CA GLY A 20 -4.86 -3.83 11.39
C GLY A 20 -5.83 -4.11 10.24
N VAL A 21 -5.72 -3.36 9.14
CA VAL A 21 -6.55 -3.56 7.95
C VAL A 21 -5.81 -4.48 6.99
N GLU A 22 -6.51 -5.49 6.47
CA GLU A 22 -5.97 -6.39 5.45
C GLU A 22 -5.72 -5.65 4.13
N LEU A 23 -4.62 -6.01 3.46
CA LEU A 23 -4.11 -5.40 2.23
C LEU A 23 -5.17 -5.34 1.14
N LEU A 24 -5.87 -6.45 0.90
CA LEU A 24 -6.89 -6.53 -0.14
C LEU A 24 -8.13 -5.69 0.21
N GLN A 25 -8.46 -5.58 1.50
CA GLN A 25 -9.57 -4.74 1.95
C GLN A 25 -9.22 -3.25 1.77
N ALA A 26 -8.02 -2.84 2.18
CA ALA A 26 -7.52 -1.48 1.97
C ALA A 26 -7.43 -1.13 0.48
N ALA A 27 -6.90 -2.04 -0.35
CA ALA A 27 -6.82 -1.85 -1.80
C ALA A 27 -8.21 -1.72 -2.44
N SER A 28 -9.19 -2.51 -2.00
CA SER A 28 -10.58 -2.41 -2.47
C SER A 28 -11.20 -1.06 -2.12
N LEU A 29 -11.03 -0.59 -0.87
CA LEU A 29 -11.52 0.72 -0.44
C LEU A 29 -10.87 1.85 -1.25
N LEU A 30 -9.54 1.87 -1.34
CA LEU A 30 -8.80 2.88 -2.12
C LEU A 30 -9.25 2.90 -3.58
N SER A 31 -9.46 1.72 -4.18
CA SER A 31 -9.95 1.60 -5.56
C SER A 31 -11.35 2.18 -5.74
N GLN A 32 -12.28 1.89 -4.83
CA GLN A 32 -13.65 2.41 -4.90
C GLN A 32 -13.69 3.95 -4.79
N PHE A 33 -12.93 4.52 -3.85
CA PHE A 33 -12.89 5.98 -3.68
C PHE A 33 -12.13 6.67 -4.81
N GLY A 34 -10.97 6.15 -5.23
CA GLY A 34 -10.19 6.73 -6.31
C GLY A 34 -10.93 6.73 -7.65
N ARG A 35 -11.69 5.67 -7.96
CA ARG A 35 -12.53 5.62 -9.18
C ARG A 35 -13.63 6.69 -9.18
N ARG A 36 -14.24 6.97 -8.02
CA ARG A 36 -15.21 8.09 -7.88
C ARG A 36 -14.57 9.46 -8.10
N GLU A 37 -13.26 9.58 -7.91
CA GLU A 37 -12.46 10.78 -8.18
C GLU A 37 -11.87 10.80 -9.60
N GLY A 38 -12.23 9.84 -10.46
CA GLY A 38 -11.77 9.79 -11.86
C GLY A 38 -10.34 9.27 -12.04
N ARG A 39 -9.78 8.60 -11.02
CA ARG A 39 -8.47 7.93 -11.11
C ARG A 39 -8.59 6.58 -11.85
N ALA A 40 -7.50 6.19 -12.50
CA ALA A 40 -7.40 4.93 -13.24
C ALA A 40 -7.20 3.74 -12.29
N PRO A 41 -7.68 2.53 -12.63
CA PRO A 41 -7.36 1.34 -11.85
C PRO A 41 -5.85 1.06 -11.82
N VAL A 42 -5.38 0.44 -10.73
CA VAL A 42 -3.97 0.03 -10.60
C VAL A 42 -3.62 -0.97 -11.70
N GLY A 43 -2.50 -0.75 -12.38
CA GLY A 43 -1.98 -1.67 -13.39
C GLY A 43 -2.66 -1.61 -14.76
N GLU A 44 -3.72 -0.81 -14.92
CA GLU A 44 -4.44 -0.66 -16.20
C GLU A 44 -4.01 0.60 -16.98
N GLY A 45 -3.31 1.54 -16.34
CA GLY A 45 -2.94 2.82 -16.94
C GLY A 45 -1.46 2.91 -17.36
N ALA A 46 -1.19 3.65 -18.44
CA ALA A 46 0.19 3.98 -18.84
C ALA A 46 0.87 5.03 -17.94
N ALA A 47 0.11 5.69 -17.07
CA ALA A 47 0.59 6.77 -16.21
C ALA A 47 0.35 6.43 -14.73
N PRO A 48 1.35 5.91 -14.00
CA PRO A 48 1.22 5.49 -12.60
C PRO A 48 0.68 6.59 -11.67
N ARG A 49 0.98 7.86 -11.97
CA ARG A 49 0.48 9.02 -11.20
C ARG A 49 -1.04 9.18 -11.25
N ARG A 50 -1.71 8.57 -12.23
CA ARG A 50 -3.17 8.64 -12.40
C ARG A 50 -3.90 7.49 -11.72
N GLU A 51 -3.18 6.52 -11.17
CA GLU A 51 -3.79 5.36 -10.52
C GLU A 51 -4.54 5.74 -9.24
N VAL A 52 -5.44 4.85 -8.81
CA VAL A 52 -6.23 5.00 -7.58
C VAL A 52 -5.37 5.03 -6.32
N PHE A 53 -4.25 4.31 -6.31
CA PHE A 53 -3.21 4.34 -5.29
C PHE A 53 -1.89 3.85 -5.89
N ALA A 54 -0.76 4.24 -5.31
CA ALA A 54 0.54 3.63 -5.55
C ALA A 54 0.80 2.55 -4.50
N TYR A 55 1.47 1.47 -4.88
CA TYR A 55 1.84 0.40 -3.96
C TYR A 55 3.34 0.44 -3.63
N ARG A 56 3.68 0.27 -2.35
CA ARG A 56 5.06 0.14 -1.90
C ARG A 56 5.20 -1.05 -0.95
N GLY A 57 5.96 -2.05 -1.39
CA GLY A 57 6.41 -3.12 -0.53
C GLY A 57 7.48 -2.63 0.44
N VAL A 58 7.31 -2.91 1.73
CA VAL A 58 8.33 -2.68 2.75
C VAL A 58 9.00 -4.02 3.06
N PRO A 59 10.34 -4.12 2.94
CA PRO A 59 11.05 -5.36 3.28
C PRO A 59 10.84 -5.70 4.75
N HIS A 60 10.44 -6.94 5.05
CA HIS A 60 10.29 -7.41 6.42
C HIS A 60 10.84 -8.84 6.58
N LEU A 61 11.38 -9.12 7.76
CA LEU A 61 11.88 -10.44 8.19
C LEU A 61 10.78 -11.36 8.76
N ARG A 62 9.50 -11.10 8.49
CA ARG A 62 8.39 -11.93 9.00
C ARG A 62 7.64 -12.51 7.79
N PHE A 63 7.14 -13.74 7.93
CA PHE A 63 6.24 -14.36 6.95
C PHE A 63 5.02 -13.46 6.72
N PRO A 64 4.41 -13.50 5.51
CA PRO A 64 3.70 -12.36 4.96
C PRO A 64 2.61 -11.93 5.92
N ILE A 65 2.79 -10.71 6.41
CA ILE A 65 1.73 -9.97 7.05
C ILE A 65 0.94 -9.39 5.88
N SER A 66 -0.23 -9.98 5.62
CA SER A 66 -1.19 -9.45 4.65
C SER A 66 -1.84 -8.16 5.15
N GLU A 67 -1.36 -7.58 6.23
CA GLU A 67 -1.84 -6.31 6.79
C GLU A 67 -1.12 -5.10 6.15
N VAL A 68 -1.86 -3.99 6.16
CA VAL A 68 -1.34 -2.68 5.82
C VAL A 68 -0.52 -2.13 6.99
N GLU A 69 0.73 -1.79 6.71
CA GLU A 69 1.59 -1.11 7.69
C GLU A 69 1.13 0.35 7.85
N ARG A 70 0.90 1.04 6.73
CA ARG A 70 0.37 2.40 6.70
C ARG A 70 -0.16 2.79 5.32
N VAL A 71 -0.99 3.83 5.30
CA VAL A 71 -1.35 4.54 4.07
C VAL A 71 -0.82 5.96 4.17
N GLU A 72 0.10 6.32 3.27
CA GLU A 72 0.60 7.67 3.14
C GLU A 72 -0.35 8.49 2.28
N TRP A 73 -0.77 9.63 2.81
CA TRP A 73 -1.71 10.53 2.16
C TRP A 73 -1.01 11.84 1.81
N PRO A 74 -0.65 12.06 0.53
CA PRO A 74 -0.01 13.29 0.11
C PRO A 74 -0.88 14.52 0.38
N ALA A 75 -0.25 15.67 0.66
CA ALA A 75 -0.95 16.93 0.84
C ALA A 75 -1.62 17.42 -0.47
N ASP A 76 -1.03 17.10 -1.61
CA ASP A 76 -1.59 17.38 -2.93
C ASP A 76 -2.55 16.25 -3.35
N SER A 77 -3.83 16.61 -3.53
CA SER A 77 -4.87 15.69 -4.00
C SER A 77 -4.64 15.14 -5.41
N ALA A 78 -3.78 15.77 -6.21
CA ALA A 78 -3.39 15.24 -7.52
C ALA A 78 -2.51 14.00 -7.39
N VAL A 79 -1.78 13.84 -6.27
CA VAL A 79 -0.91 12.68 -6.03
C VAL A 79 -1.73 11.54 -5.39
N PRO A 80 -1.64 10.31 -5.92
CA PRO A 80 -2.35 9.17 -5.34
C PRO A 80 -1.82 8.83 -3.94
N PRO A 81 -2.66 8.26 -3.05
CA PRO A 81 -2.18 7.66 -1.82
C PRO A 81 -1.17 6.55 -2.06
N VAL A 82 -0.25 6.36 -1.12
CA VAL A 82 0.72 5.25 -1.17
C VAL A 82 0.35 4.21 -0.11
N LEU A 83 0.07 2.98 -0.56
CA LEU A 83 -0.24 1.83 0.28
C LEU A 83 1.06 1.09 0.62
N HIS A 84 1.39 1.02 1.90
CA HIS A 84 2.56 0.30 2.40
C HIS A 84 2.14 -1.02 3.05
N SER A 85 2.77 -2.12 2.66
CA SER A 85 2.60 -3.41 3.33
C SER A 85 3.89 -4.21 3.37
N ALA A 86 3.96 -5.10 4.35
CA ALA A 86 5.03 -6.08 4.52
C ALA A 86 4.79 -7.35 3.69
N ALA A 87 4.16 -7.24 2.52
CA ALA A 87 3.81 -8.40 1.69
C ALA A 87 5.03 -9.16 1.14
N PHE A 88 6.23 -8.57 1.23
CA PHE A 88 7.49 -9.21 0.87
C PHE A 88 8.23 -9.67 2.13
N GLY A 89 7.85 -10.84 2.62
CA GLY A 89 8.67 -11.57 3.59
C GLY A 89 9.96 -12.03 2.92
N LEU A 90 11.10 -11.54 3.39
CA LEU A 90 12.42 -11.98 2.89
C LEU A 90 12.79 -13.39 3.41
N LEU A 91 12.10 -13.85 4.45
CA LEU A 91 12.18 -15.22 4.93
C LEU A 91 11.13 -16.03 4.17
N GLY A 92 11.57 -16.75 3.13
CA GLY A 92 10.80 -17.82 2.51
C GLY A 92 10.62 -19.00 3.49
N HIS A 93 9.87 -20.04 3.07
CA HIS A 93 9.36 -21.17 3.88
C HIS A 93 10.41 -21.91 4.74
N HIS A 94 11.70 -21.64 4.51
CA HIS A 94 12.84 -22.27 5.14
C HIS A 94 13.51 -21.49 6.28
N GLY A 95 12.95 -20.37 6.76
CA GLY A 95 13.56 -19.69 7.92
C GLY A 95 15.01 -19.25 7.63
N PRO A 96 15.89 -19.04 8.63
CA PRO A 96 17.29 -18.67 8.37
C PRO A 96 17.93 -19.62 7.35
N LEU A 97 18.89 -19.11 6.58
CA LEU A 97 19.66 -19.94 5.64
C LEU A 97 20.12 -21.21 6.37
N PRO A 98 20.07 -22.39 5.72
CA PRO A 98 20.57 -23.62 6.31
C PRO A 98 21.95 -23.42 6.94
N GLY A 99 22.21 -24.05 8.10
CA GLY A 99 23.41 -23.81 8.89
C GLY A 99 24.72 -23.86 8.10
N TRP A 100 24.79 -24.76 7.11
CA TRP A 100 25.94 -24.92 6.21
C TRP A 100 26.24 -23.69 5.33
N ILE A 101 25.27 -22.83 5.03
CA ILE A 101 25.51 -21.56 4.31
C ILE A 101 26.02 -20.48 5.28
N THR A 102 25.50 -20.44 6.50
CA THR A 102 25.88 -19.44 7.51
C THR A 102 27.24 -19.70 8.15
N GLU A 103 27.70 -20.96 8.20
CA GLU A 103 29.00 -21.35 8.73
C GLU A 103 30.17 -21.06 7.77
N GLU A 104 29.94 -21.01 6.46
CA GLU A 104 30.97 -20.62 5.47
C GLU A 104 31.20 -19.10 5.38
N MET A 105 30.31 -18.29 5.94
CA MET A 105 30.40 -16.83 5.90
C MET A 105 30.99 -16.20 7.18
N ALA A 106 31.39 -17.02 8.17
CA ALA A 106 32.02 -16.61 9.43
C ALA A 106 33.55 -16.76 9.37
#